data_AF-X1G8R5-F1
#
_entry.id   AF-X1G8R5-F1
#
_cell.length_a   1.000
_cell.length_b   1.000
_cell.length_c   1.000
_cell.angle_alpha   90.00
_cell.angle_beta   90.00
_cell.angle_gamma   90.00
#
_symmetry.space_group_name_H-M   'P 1'
#
loop_
_entity.id
_entity.type
_entity.pdbx_description
1 polymer ?
#
loop_
_entity_poly.entity_id
_entity_poly.type
_entity_poly.pdbx_seq_one_letter_code
_entity_poly.pdbx_strand_id
1 'polypeptide(L)' 'YAVIGIYMYDNKVFDIIKKIKPSARGEYEITSVNNEYIKNNELTYDVLKGEWTDAGTFESLQYANKIAFKYNNEIQENRR' A
#
# COMPACT_ATOMS: atom_id res chain seq x y z
N TYR A 1 3.54 -12.43 5.61
CA TYR A 1 3.43 -11.40 4.56
C TYR A 1 2.35 -10.42 4.95
N ALA A 2 2.51 -9.15 4.61
CA ALA A 2 1.50 -8.11 4.78
C ALA A 2 1.19 -7.50 3.42
N VAL A 3 -0.07 -7.10 3.22
CA VAL A 3 -0.46 -6.27 2.07
C VAL A 3 -0.08 -4.84 2.41
N ILE A 4 0.89 -4.29 1.70
CA ILE A 4 1.33 -2.91 1.88
C ILE A 4 0.40 -1.94 1.13
N GLY A 5 0.48 -0.66 1.46
CA GLY A 5 -0.41 0.40 0.95
C GLY A 5 -0.23 0.78 -0.52
N ILE A 6 0.08 -0.17 -1.41
CA ILE A 6 0.25 0.05 -2.86
C ILE A 6 -0.73 -0.86 -3.59
N TYR A 7 -1.63 -0.25 -4.36
CA TYR A 7 -2.69 -0.95 -5.09
C TYR A 7 -2.81 -0.40 -6.50
N MET A 8 -3.05 -1.28 -7.47
CA MET A 8 -3.34 -0.93 -8.86
C MET A 8 -4.64 -1.61 -9.25
N TYR A 9 -5.63 -0.84 -9.69
CA TYR A 9 -6.91 -1.36 -10.14
C TYR A 9 -7.29 -0.79 -11.51
N ASP A 10 -8.07 -1.56 -12.26
CA ASP A 10 -8.77 -1.06 -13.44
C ASP A 10 -10.04 -0.27 -13.05
N ASN A 11 -10.75 0.25 -14.05
CA ASN A 11 -11.94 1.07 -13.80
C ASN A 11 -13.10 0.33 -13.10
N LYS A 12 -13.12 -1.01 -13.07
CA LYS A 12 -14.19 -1.77 -12.39
C LYS A 12 -14.22 -1.49 -10.89
N VAL A 13 -13.11 -1.02 -10.32
CA VAL A 13 -13.01 -0.66 -8.90
C VAL A 13 -14.08 0.33 -8.48
N PHE A 14 -14.46 1.27 -9.35
CA PHE A 14 -15.48 2.27 -9.06
C PHE A 14 -16.87 1.67 -8.88
N ASP A 15 -17.17 0.53 -9.52
CA ASP A 15 -18.44 -0.17 -9.34
C ASP A 15 -18.41 -1.11 -8.14
N ILE A 16 -17.23 -1.62 -7.77
CA ILE A 16 -17.04 -2.42 -6.56
C ILE A 16 -17.19 -1.54 -5.31
N ILE A 17 -16.52 -0.39 -5.25
CA ILE A 17 -16.57 0.51 -4.06
C ILE A 17 -17.98 1.02 -3.76
N LYS A 18 -18.87 1.14 -4.76
CA LYS A 18 -20.27 1.54 -4.56
C LYS A 18 -21.11 0.46 -3.86
N LYS A 19 -20.66 -0.79 -3.87
CA LYS A 19 -21.42 -1.97 -3.39
C LYS A 19 -20.90 -2.55 -2.07
N ILE A 20 -19.65 -2.24 -1.69
CA ILE A 20 -19.08 -2.71 -0.44
C ILE A 20 -19.85 -2.15 0.76
N LYS A 21 -19.86 -2.88 1.88
CA LYS A 21 -20.49 -2.47 3.13
C LYS A 21 -19.43 -2.07 4.15
N PRO A 22 -19.75 -1.19 5.12
CA PRO A 22 -18.86 -0.88 6.22
C PRO A 22 -18.47 -2.15 7.00
N SER A 23 -17.23 -2.19 7.47
CA SER A 23 -16.75 -3.24 8.37
C SER A 23 -17.34 -3.09 9.77
N ALA A 24 -16.98 -4.00 10.67
CA ALA A 24 -17.30 -3.86 12.10
C ALA A 24 -16.75 -2.55 12.72
N ARG A 25 -15.76 -1.92 12.08
CA ARG A 25 -15.21 -0.61 12.48
C ARG A 25 -16.00 0.57 11.93
N GLY A 26 -16.99 0.33 11.07
CA GLY A 26 -17.71 1.38 10.35
C GLY A 26 -16.96 1.94 9.14
N GLU A 27 -15.82 1.36 8.76
CA GLU A 27 -14.98 1.81 7.64
C GLU A 27 -15.27 1.03 6.36
N TYR A 28 -15.12 1.69 5.21
CA TYR A 28 -15.08 1.03 3.91
C TYR A 28 -13.67 0.53 3.62
N GLU A 29 -13.45 -0.76 3.87
CA GLU A 29 -12.12 -1.37 3.85
C GLU A 29 -11.60 -1.64 2.44
N ILE A 30 -10.34 -1.30 2.17
CA ILE A 30 -9.66 -1.72 0.93
C ILE A 30 -9.59 -3.25 0.80
N THR A 31 -9.56 -3.97 1.92
CA THR A 31 -9.62 -5.44 1.96
C THR A 31 -10.91 -5.97 1.32
N SER A 32 -12.03 -5.26 1.44
CA SER A 32 -13.28 -5.64 0.79
C SER A 32 -13.18 -5.54 -0.74
N VAL A 33 -12.49 -4.52 -1.25
CA VAL A 33 -12.21 -4.36 -2.68
C VAL A 33 -11.31 -5.48 -3.18
N ASN A 34 -10.20 -5.75 -2.47
CA ASN A 34 -9.27 -6.83 -2.81
C ASN A 34 -9.98 -8.19 -2.87
N ASN A 35 -10.85 -8.47 -1.91
CA ASN A 35 -11.61 -9.70 -1.86
C ASN A 35 -12.57 -9.86 -3.06
N GLU A 36 -13.11 -8.78 -3.63
CA GLU A 36 -13.89 -8.91 -4.86
C GLU A 36 -13.04 -9.24 -6.08
N TYR A 37 -11.87 -8.62 -6.23
CA TYR A 37 -10.94 -9.02 -7.31
C TYR A 37 -10.46 -10.48 -7.15
N ILE A 38 -10.25 -10.96 -5.92
CA ILE A 38 -9.93 -12.37 -5.64
C ILE A 38 -11.09 -13.29 -6.06
N LYS A 39 -12.33 -12.97 -5.66
CA LYS A 39 -13.51 -13.77 -6.02
C LYS A 39 -13.70 -13.87 -7.54
N ASN A 40 -13.37 -12.80 -8.26
CA ASN A 40 -13.42 -12.76 -9.72
C ASN A 40 -12.20 -13.42 -10.39
N ASN A 41 -11.22 -13.88 -9.62
CA ASN A 41 -9.94 -14.42 -10.10
C ASN A 41 -9.16 -13.40 -10.97
N GLU A 42 -9.29 -12.11 -10.63
CA GLU A 42 -8.68 -10.96 -11.32
C GLU A 42 -7.58 -10.29 -10.49
N LEU A 43 -7.30 -10.77 -9.27
CA LEU A 43 -6.20 -10.27 -8.43
C LEU A 43 -4.90 -11.00 -8.75
N THR A 44 -3.84 -10.22 -8.99
CA THR A 44 -2.45 -10.70 -8.95
C THR A 44 -1.69 -9.93 -7.89
N TYR A 45 -0.56 -10.47 -7.44
CA TYR A 45 0.31 -9.81 -6.47
C TYR A 45 1.78 -10.03 -6.83
N ASP A 46 2.63 -9.15 -6.32
CA ASP A 46 4.08 -9.32 -6.33
C ASP A 46 4.65 -8.97 -4.96
N VAL A 47 5.84 -9.48 -4.66
CA VAL A 47 6.55 -9.23 -3.40
C VAL A 47 7.56 -8.12 -3.63
N LEU A 48 7.28 -6.95 -3.05
CA LEU A 48 8.23 -5.85 -3.05
C LEU A 48 9.46 -6.23 -2.21
N LYS A 49 10.64 -6.17 -2.84
CA LYS A 49 11.93 -6.30 -2.16
C LYS A 49 12.44 -4.90 -1.82
N GLY A 50 13.12 -4.76 -0.68
CA GLY A 50 13.67 -3.49 -0.21
C GLY A 50 13.01 -3.02 1.08
N GLU A 51 13.36 -1.80 1.50
CA GLU A 51 12.83 -1.21 2.73
C GLU A 51 11.45 -0.62 2.49
N TRP A 52 10.49 -1.01 3.33
CA TRP A 52 9.18 -0.40 3.42
C TRP A 52 8.86 -0.11 4.89
N THR A 53 8.29 1.07 5.16
CA THR A 53 7.80 1.46 6.48
C THR A 53 6.54 2.29 6.31
N ASP A 54 5.59 2.15 7.23
CA ASP A 54 4.58 3.16 7.46
C ASP A 54 5.13 4.27 8.36
N ALA A 55 4.42 5.39 8.45
CA ALA A 55 4.77 6.53 9.30
C ALA A 55 3.63 6.86 10.28
N GLY A 56 2.93 5.83 10.79
CA GLY A 56 1.77 5.99 11.67
C GLY A 56 2.07 6.29 13.14
N THR A 57 3.33 6.21 13.58
CA THR A 57 3.78 6.52 14.95
C THR A 57 4.95 7.51 14.92
N PHE A 58 5.27 8.16 16.05
CA PHE A 58 6.42 9.07 16.10
C PHE A 58 7.74 8.34 15.80
N GLU A 59 7.88 7.11 16.32
CA GLU A 59 9.03 6.24 16.10
C GLU A 59 9.13 5.80 14.63
N SER A 60 8.02 5.34 14.04
CA SER A 60 8.02 4.91 12.63
C SER A 60 8.19 6.08 11.65
N LEU A 61 7.70 7.27 11.98
CA LEU A 61 7.97 8.49 11.23
C LEU A 61 9.44 8.90 11.28
N GLN A 62 10.08 8.86 12.46
CA GLN A 62 11.51 9.13 12.58
C GLN A 62 12.33 8.13 11.75
N TYR A 63 11.93 6.86 11.75
CA TYR A 63 12.55 5.83 10.93
C TYR A 63 12.38 6.08 9.42
N ALA A 64 11.18 6.43 8.97
CA ALA A 64 10.91 6.79 7.57
C ALA A 64 11.82 7.95 7.09
N ASN A 65 12.04 8.96 7.94
CA ASN A 65 12.94 10.07 7.63
C ASN A 65 14.41 9.62 7.47
N LYS A 66 14.89 8.69 8.31
CA LYS A 66 16.24 8.13 8.18
C LYS A 66 16.42 7.40 6.85
N ILE A 67 15.43 6.60 6.46
CA ILE A 67 15.39 5.90 5.16
C ILE A 67 15.47 6.92 4.02
N ALA A 68 14.60 7.94 4.02
CA ALA A 68 14.56 8.95 2.97
C ALA A 68 15.89 9.73 2.82
N PHE A 69 16.50 10.11 3.95
CA PHE A 69 17.78 10.82 3.96
C PHE A 69 18.92 9.96 3.40
N LYS A 70 18.98 8.69 3.80
CA LYS A 70 19.96 7.71 3.28
C LYS A 70 19.89 7.63 1.75
N TYR A 71 18.71 7.38 1.19
CA TYR A 71 18.56 7.26 -0.26
C TYR A 71 18.82 8.57 -1.02
N ASN A 72 18.47 9.72 -0.47
CA ASN A 72 18.80 11.00 -1.10
C ASN A 72 20.32 11.21 -1.23
N ASN A 73 21.09 10.86 -0.20
CA ASN A 73 22.55 10.96 -0.26
C ASN A 73 23.14 9.98 -1.27
N GLU A 74 22.68 8.71 -1.27
CA GLU A 74 23.10 7.71 -2.26
C GLU A 74 22.82 8.17 -3.70
N ILE A 75 21.66 8.77 -3.97
CA ILE A 75 21.31 9.29 -5.29
C ILE A 75 22.22 10.46 -5.69
N GLN A 76 22.55 11.36 -4.75
CA GLN A 76 23.45 12.48 -5.02
C GLN A 76 24.88 12.05 -5.29
N GLU A 77 25.38 11.04 -4.56
CA GLU A 77 26.70 10.46 -4.80
C GLU A 77 26.77 9.76 -6.16
N ASN A 78 25.75 8.99 -6.54
CA ASN A 78 25.69 8.30 -7.84
C ASN A 78 25.53 9.24 -9.06
N ARG A 79 25.18 10.51 -8.84
CA ARG A 79 25.05 11.53 -9.89
C ARG A 79 26.32 12.38 -10.07
N ARG A 80 27.33 12.22 -9.22
CA ARG A 80 28.64 12.86 -9.35
C ARG A 80 29.60 11.95 -10.09
#